data_AF-A0ABD2QYE4-F1
#
_entry.id   AF-A0ABD2QYE4-F1
#
_cell.length_a   1.000
_cell.length_b   1.000
_cell.length_c   1.000
_cell.angle_alpha   90.00
_cell.angle_beta   90.00
_cell.angle_gamma   90.00
#
_symmetry.space_group_name_H-M   'P 1'
#
loop_
_entity.id
_entity.type
_entity.pdbx_description
1 polymer ?
#
loop_
_entity_poly.entity_id
_entity_poly.type
_entity_poly.pdbx_seq_one_letter_code
_entity_poly.pdbx_strand_id
1 'polypeptide(L)'
;MDSQILVALGLSLLGGLSTSLGALFVVISQAPNLKMLGLLQGFAAGLMLSISFFDLAHNAINSIGFLKGNLWFFAGVIFFALVSNFIPEPTLASISSAKGKKKDGDDRGKDIMKKHRRQVLFSGIITAVGISLHNFPEGMAVFLGSMKGLRVGLNLALAIALHNIPEVYFLTNLPVYFLISVCFLSARIH
;
A
#
# COMPACT_ATOMS: atom_id res chain seq x y z
N MET A 1 -31.52 -7.66 -6.06
CA MET A 1 -30.22 -8.04 -5.48
C MET A 1 -29.08 -7.76 -6.46
N ASP A 2 -29.29 -7.93 -7.78
CA ASP A 2 -28.26 -7.66 -8.79
C ASP A 2 -27.79 -6.20 -8.85
N SER A 3 -28.69 -5.23 -8.68
CA SER A 3 -28.33 -3.80 -8.70
C SER A 3 -27.42 -3.38 -7.54
N GLN A 4 -27.60 -3.93 -6.34
CA GLN A 4 -26.75 -3.64 -5.18
C GLN A 4 -25.36 -4.25 -5.33
N ILE A 5 -25.28 -5.48 -5.85
CA ILE A 5 -24.00 -6.14 -6.11
C ILE A 5 -23.22 -5.39 -7.19
N LEU A 6 -23.89 -4.97 -8.27
CA LEU A 6 -23.27 -4.20 -9.35
C LEU A 6 -22.73 -2.86 -8.87
N VAL A 7 -23.48 -2.15 -8.02
CA VAL A 7 -23.04 -0.88 -7.42
C VAL A 7 -21.87 -1.10 -6.44
N ALA A 8 -21.95 -2.13 -5.59
CA ALA A 8 -20.86 -2.47 -4.67
C ALA A 8 -19.57 -2.83 -5.40
N LEU A 9 -19.66 -3.58 -6.50
CA LEU A 9 -18.55 -3.88 -7.40
C LEU A 9 -18.01 -2.61 -8.06
N GLY A 10 -18.89 -1.74 -8.58
CA GLY A 10 -18.49 -0.48 -9.19
C GLY A 10 -17.74 0.44 -8.22
N LEU A 11 -18.21 0.54 -6.97
CA LEU A 11 -17.56 1.32 -5.92
C LEU A 11 -16.22 0.72 -5.49
N SER A 12 -16.14 -0.60 -5.34
CA SER A 12 -14.87 -1.29 -5.05
C SER A 12 -13.87 -1.15 -6.18
N LEU A 13 -14.32 -1.20 -7.44
CA LEU A 13 -13.47 -0.98 -8.62
C LEU A 13 -12.97 0.46 -8.67
N LEU A 14 -13.82 1.43 -8.37
CA LEU A 14 -13.42 2.84 -8.32
C LEU A 14 -12.34 3.08 -7.24
N GLY A 15 -12.50 2.45 -6.06
CA GLY A 15 -11.46 2.40 -5.04
C GLY A 15 -10.15 1.82 -5.57
N GLY A 16 -10.18 0.66 -6.22
CA GLY A 16 -8.96 0.04 -6.78
C GLY A 16 -8.33 0.81 -7.95
N LEU A 17 -9.13 1.47 -8.78
CA LEU A 17 -8.64 2.30 -9.90
C LEU A 17 -7.91 3.55 -9.41
N SER A 18 -8.29 4.08 -8.23
CA SER A 18 -7.61 5.24 -7.65
C SER A 18 -6.12 4.97 -7.37
N THR A 19 -5.76 3.75 -6.95
CA THR A 19 -4.36 3.35 -6.75
C THR A 19 -3.59 3.37 -8.08
N SER A 20 -4.21 2.85 -9.15
CA SER A 20 -3.62 2.83 -10.49
C SER A 20 -3.44 4.25 -11.05
N LEU A 21 -4.42 5.13 -10.84
CA LEU A 21 -4.36 6.55 -11.23
C LEU A 21 -3.31 7.31 -10.41
N GLY A 22 -3.22 7.06 -9.12
CA GLY A 22 -2.17 7.61 -8.25
C GLY A 22 -0.78 7.21 -8.73
N ALA A 23 -0.59 5.96 -9.17
CA ALA A 23 0.69 5.48 -9.68
C ALA A 23 1.10 6.20 -10.96
N LEU A 24 0.15 6.38 -11.88
CA LEU A 24 0.37 7.14 -13.12
C LEU A 24 0.70 8.61 -12.84
N PHE A 25 -0.01 9.23 -11.89
CA PHE A 25 0.23 10.62 -11.49
C PHE A 25 1.63 10.84 -10.91
N VAL A 26 2.14 9.88 -10.14
CA VAL A 26 3.48 10.02 -9.54
C VAL A 26 4.58 9.93 -10.58
N VAL A 27 4.45 9.07 -11.59
CA VAL A 27 5.45 8.94 -12.66
C VAL A 27 5.66 10.27 -13.40
N ILE A 28 4.63 11.12 -13.44
CA ILE A 28 4.68 12.44 -14.09
C ILE A 28 5.15 13.55 -13.12
N SER A 29 4.98 13.34 -11.82
CA SER A 29 5.25 14.37 -10.79
C SER A 29 6.72 14.41 -10.37
N GLN A 30 7.25 15.61 -10.10
CA GLN A 30 8.60 15.79 -9.58
C GLN A 30 8.73 15.37 -8.10
N ALA A 31 9.93 14.96 -7.69
CA ALA A 31 10.19 14.34 -6.39
C ALA A 31 9.70 15.19 -5.18
N PRO A 32 8.94 14.60 -4.24
CA PRO A 32 8.44 15.28 -3.05
C PRO A 32 9.46 15.60 -1.97
N ASN A 33 9.06 16.53 -1.12
CA ASN A 33 9.60 16.69 0.22
C ASN A 33 9.07 15.59 1.16
N LEU A 34 9.97 14.81 1.79
CA LEU A 34 9.65 13.75 2.76
C LEU A 34 8.75 14.24 3.93
N LYS A 35 8.84 15.52 4.33
CA LYS A 35 7.97 16.08 5.37
C LYS A 35 6.51 16.17 4.92
N MET A 36 6.29 16.62 3.68
CA MET A 36 4.94 16.71 3.11
C MET A 36 4.34 15.33 2.90
N LEU A 37 5.20 14.36 2.59
CA LEU A 37 4.82 12.97 2.45
C LEU A 37 4.37 12.33 3.78
N GLY A 38 5.13 12.53 4.85
CA GLY A 38 4.73 12.09 6.19
C GLY A 38 3.43 12.75 6.68
N LEU A 39 3.23 14.03 6.36
CA LEU A 39 1.99 14.75 6.67
C LEU A 39 0.78 14.16 5.92
N LEU A 40 0.92 13.92 4.62
CA LEU A 40 -0.12 13.30 3.78
C LEU A 40 -0.47 11.89 4.26
N GLN A 41 0.53 11.09 4.63
CA GLN A 41 0.31 9.73 5.16
C GLN A 41 -0.35 9.75 6.54
N GLY A 42 0.00 10.71 7.40
CA GLY A 42 -0.68 10.92 8.68
C GLY A 42 -2.15 11.32 8.50
N PHE A 43 -2.44 12.18 7.52
CA PHE A 43 -3.81 12.52 7.14
C PHE A 43 -4.58 11.29 6.62
N ALA A 44 -3.95 10.50 5.74
CA ALA A 44 -4.53 9.29 5.18
C ALA A 44 -4.83 8.23 6.26
N ALA A 45 -3.94 8.05 7.24
CA ALA A 45 -4.14 7.17 8.39
C ALA A 45 -5.28 7.66 9.30
N GLY A 46 -5.37 8.98 9.55
CA GLY A 46 -6.46 9.57 10.32
C GLY A 46 -7.82 9.37 9.65
N LEU A 47 -7.88 9.50 8.33
CA LEU A 47 -9.08 9.27 7.53
C LEU A 47 -9.55 7.81 7.62
N MET A 48 -8.63 6.84 7.54
CA MET A 48 -8.94 5.42 7.70
C MET A 48 -9.41 5.07 9.12
N LEU A 49 -8.79 5.65 10.16
CA LEU A 49 -9.23 5.48 11.56
C LEU A 49 -10.65 6.03 11.77
N SER A 50 -10.90 7.25 11.28
CA SER A 50 -12.21 7.91 11.40
C SER A 50 -13.34 7.03 10.87
N ILE A 51 -13.16 6.45 9.68
CA ILE A 51 -14.20 5.64 9.03
C ILE A 51 -14.33 4.27 9.67
N SER A 52 -13.23 3.69 10.11
CA SER A 52 -13.24 2.43 10.84
C SER A 52 -14.07 2.54 12.12
N PHE A 53 -13.93 3.63 12.88
CA PHE A 53 -14.68 3.82 14.13
C PHE A 53 -16.09 4.38 13.92
N PHE A 54 -16.26 5.42 13.11
CA PHE A 54 -17.54 6.12 12.98
C PHE A 54 -18.50 5.47 11.99
N ASP A 55 -18.00 4.74 11.00
CA ASP A 55 -18.86 4.06 10.01
C ASP A 55 -18.89 2.55 10.29
N LEU A 56 -17.75 1.86 10.14
CA LEU A 56 -17.72 0.39 10.20
C LEU A 56 -18.04 -0.17 11.59
N ALA A 57 -17.33 0.28 12.64
CA ALA A 57 -17.53 -0.22 13.99
C ALA A 57 -18.92 0.16 14.53
N HIS A 58 -19.36 1.40 14.28
CA HIS A 58 -20.69 1.86 14.67
C HIS A 58 -21.81 1.02 14.00
N ASN A 59 -21.72 0.81 12.69
CA ASN A 59 -22.68 -0.02 11.95
C ASN A 59 -22.65 -1.49 12.40
N ALA A 60 -21.46 -2.03 12.72
CA ALA A 60 -21.32 -3.39 13.24
C ALA A 60 -22.03 -3.53 14.61
N ILE A 61 -21.76 -2.63 15.55
CA ILE A 61 -22.39 -2.63 16.87
C ILE A 61 -23.91 -2.52 16.77
N ASN A 62 -24.42 -1.64 15.89
CA ASN A 62 -25.86 -1.50 15.67
C ASN A 62 -26.49 -2.76 15.03
N SER A 63 -25.75 -3.48 14.18
CA SER A 63 -26.28 -4.63 13.44
C SER A 63 -26.24 -5.95 14.22
N ILE A 64 -25.22 -6.18 15.05
CA ILE A 64 -25.02 -7.48 15.75
C ILE A 64 -24.96 -7.35 17.28
N GLY A 65 -25.07 -6.13 17.81
CA GLY A 65 -25.02 -5.82 19.24
C GLY A 65 -23.60 -5.52 19.74
N PHE A 66 -23.50 -4.72 20.80
CA PHE A 66 -22.24 -4.22 21.36
C PHE A 66 -21.24 -5.33 21.72
N LEU A 67 -21.71 -6.41 22.38
CA LEU A 67 -20.82 -7.49 22.82
C LEU A 67 -20.22 -8.27 21.64
N LYS A 68 -21.06 -8.67 20.68
CA LYS A 68 -20.62 -9.43 19.50
C LYS A 68 -19.76 -8.56 18.57
N GLY A 69 -20.12 -7.28 18.40
CA GLY A 69 -19.35 -6.32 17.60
C GLY A 69 -17.92 -6.16 18.11
N ASN A 70 -17.75 -5.92 19.40
CA ASN A 70 -16.42 -5.82 19.99
C ASN A 70 -15.63 -7.13 19.90
N LEU A 71 -16.28 -8.28 20.11
CA LEU A 71 -15.60 -9.58 20.00
C LEU A 71 -15.03 -9.82 18.59
N TRP A 72 -15.81 -9.52 17.54
CA TRP A 72 -15.35 -9.61 16.15
C TRP A 72 -14.29 -8.57 15.80
N PHE A 73 -14.38 -7.36 16.37
CA PHE A 73 -13.36 -6.33 16.18
C PHE A 73 -11.99 -6.79 16.73
N PHE A 74 -11.93 -7.23 17.99
CA PHE A 74 -10.68 -7.72 18.58
C PHE A 74 -10.17 -9.01 17.91
N ALA A 75 -11.07 -9.92 17.53
CA ALA A 75 -10.70 -11.09 16.75
C ALA A 75 -10.05 -10.70 15.41
N GLY A 76 -10.58 -9.68 14.73
CA GLY A 76 -10.01 -9.11 13.51
C GLY A 76 -8.63 -8.50 13.73
N VAL A 77 -8.43 -7.74 14.81
CA VAL A 77 -7.13 -7.17 15.18
C VAL A 77 -6.08 -8.26 15.43
N ILE A 78 -6.44 -9.30 16.19
CA ILE A 78 -5.54 -10.44 16.46
C ILE A 78 -5.23 -11.19 15.17
N PHE A 79 -6.23 -11.46 14.34
CA PHE A 79 -6.05 -12.11 13.05
C PHE A 79 -5.11 -11.31 12.14
N PHE A 80 -5.32 -9.99 12.04
CA PHE A 80 -4.44 -9.12 11.25
C PHE A 80 -3.01 -9.11 11.80
N ALA A 81 -2.83 -9.04 13.12
CA ALA A 81 -1.52 -9.10 13.75
C ALA A 81 -0.79 -10.44 13.51
N LEU A 82 -1.53 -11.56 13.46
CA LEU A 82 -0.95 -12.85 13.08
C LEU A 82 -0.52 -12.84 11.62
N VAL A 83 -1.38 -12.40 10.71
CA VAL A 83 -1.07 -12.32 9.27
C VAL A 83 0.12 -11.39 9.01
N SER A 84 0.20 -10.24 9.69
CA SER A 84 1.31 -9.31 9.54
C SER A 84 2.65 -9.89 10.00
N ASN A 85 2.66 -10.75 11.03
CA ASN A 85 3.86 -11.46 11.47
C ASN A 85 4.36 -12.49 10.43
N PHE A 86 3.50 -12.98 9.54
CA PHE A 86 3.88 -13.91 8.47
C PHE A 86 4.49 -13.21 7.25
N ILE A 87 4.29 -11.90 7.09
CA ILE A 87 4.86 -11.13 5.98
C ILE A 87 6.28 -10.75 6.40
N PRO A 88 7.33 -11.36 5.81
CA PRO A 88 8.69 -10.98 6.12
C PRO A 88 8.85 -9.53 5.68
N GLU A 89 9.14 -8.63 6.61
CA GLU A 89 9.61 -7.30 6.24
C GLU A 89 10.81 -7.50 5.31
N PRO A 90 10.87 -6.81 4.16
CA PRO A 90 12.06 -6.80 3.33
C PRO A 90 13.17 -6.15 4.15
N THR A 91 13.87 -6.97 4.92
CA THR A 91 15.04 -6.56 5.68
C THR A 91 16.03 -6.00 4.66
N LEU A 92 16.47 -4.78 4.93
CA LEU A 92 17.65 -4.12 4.34
C LEU A 92 18.91 -5.01 4.37
N ALA A 93 18.85 -6.22 4.94
CA ALA A 93 19.89 -7.23 4.98
C ALA A 93 20.31 -7.79 3.60
N SER A 94 19.46 -7.71 2.57
CA SER A 94 19.89 -8.10 1.20
C SER A 94 20.91 -7.12 0.59
N ILE A 95 21.09 -5.94 1.19
CA ILE A 95 21.99 -4.88 0.71
C ILE A 95 23.44 -5.14 1.17
N SER A 96 23.64 -5.77 2.33
CA SER A 96 24.99 -6.04 2.86
C SER A 96 25.77 -7.08 2.05
N SER A 97 25.09 -7.94 1.28
CA SER A 97 25.76 -8.95 0.44
C SER A 97 26.32 -8.42 -0.88
N ALA A 98 26.05 -7.15 -1.24
CA ALA A 98 26.63 -6.55 -2.45
C ALA A 98 28.00 -5.88 -2.20
N LYS A 99 28.52 -5.88 -0.97
CA LYS A 99 29.76 -5.16 -0.61
C LYS A 99 31.06 -5.97 -0.78
N GLY A 100 31.07 -7.06 -1.54
CA GLY A 100 32.26 -7.92 -1.62
C GLY A 100 32.48 -8.60 -2.96
N LYS A 101 33.15 -7.92 -3.90
CA LYS A 101 34.31 -8.40 -4.68
C LYS A 101 34.49 -7.55 -5.96
N LYS A 102 35.42 -6.58 -5.90
CA LYS A 102 36.13 -6.09 -7.09
C LYS A 102 36.99 -7.24 -7.64
N LYS A 103 36.74 -7.69 -8.87
CA LYS A 103 37.81 -8.23 -9.73
C LYS A 103 37.44 -8.13 -11.21
N ASP A 104 38.41 -7.56 -11.91
CA ASP A 104 38.56 -7.19 -13.31
C ASP A 104 38.05 -8.23 -14.33
N GLY A 105 37.61 -7.76 -15.50
CA GLY A 105 37.19 -8.59 -16.65
C GLY A 105 35.93 -8.09 -17.38
N ASP A 106 36.14 -7.55 -18.58
CA ASP A 106 35.22 -6.90 -19.53
C ASP A 106 33.96 -7.73 -19.91
N ASP A 107 33.95 -9.04 -19.62
CA ASP A 107 32.81 -9.93 -19.92
C ASP A 107 31.73 -9.95 -18.82
N ARG A 108 32.02 -9.45 -17.60
CA ARG A 108 31.06 -9.40 -16.47
C ARG A 108 30.06 -8.24 -16.53
N GLY A 109 30.24 -7.25 -17.40
CA GLY A 109 29.34 -6.09 -17.48
C GLY A 109 27.90 -6.48 -17.81
N LYS A 110 27.73 -7.45 -18.71
CA LYS A 110 26.42 -8.03 -19.08
C LYS A 110 25.78 -8.81 -17.93
N ASP A 111 26.59 -9.52 -17.13
CA ASP A 111 26.10 -10.33 -16.02
C ASP A 111 25.71 -9.49 -14.79
N ILE A 112 26.45 -8.40 -14.52
CA ILE A 112 26.09 -7.45 -13.46
C ILE A 112 24.81 -6.69 -13.83
N MET A 113 24.65 -6.24 -15.08
CA MET A 113 23.39 -5.63 -15.55
C MET A 113 22.21 -6.59 -15.47
N LYS A 114 22.38 -7.87 -15.83
CA LYS A 114 21.32 -8.90 -15.69
C LYS A 114 20.96 -9.16 -14.23
N LYS A 115 21.95 -9.23 -13.33
CA LYS A 115 21.72 -9.42 -11.88
C LYS A 115 21.00 -8.23 -11.26
N HIS A 116 21.37 -7.01 -11.62
CA HIS A 116 20.73 -5.80 -11.11
C HIS A 116 19.30 -5.65 -11.66
N ARG A 117 19.07 -5.92 -12.94
CA ARG A 117 17.72 -5.94 -13.54
C ARG A 117 16.81 -6.97 -12.85
N ARG A 118 17.33 -8.15 -12.53
CA ARG A 118 16.57 -9.18 -11.79
C ARG A 118 16.24 -8.74 -10.36
N GLN A 119 17.14 -8.03 -9.70
CA GLN A 119 16.92 -7.50 -8.35
C GLN A 119 15.89 -6.37 -8.33
N VAL A 120 15.90 -5.48 -9.33
CA VAL A 120 14.90 -4.42 -9.50
C VAL A 120 13.52 -5.02 -9.82
N LEU A 121 13.45 -5.99 -10.74
CA LEU A 121 12.21 -6.72 -11.05
C LEU A 121 11.65 -7.42 -9.81
N PHE A 122 12.50 -8.09 -9.03
CA PHE A 122 12.09 -8.78 -7.80
C PHE A 122 11.57 -7.81 -6.73
N SER A 123 12.25 -6.67 -6.54
CA SER A 123 11.79 -5.60 -5.64
C SER A 123 10.43 -5.02 -6.09
N GLY A 124 10.27 -4.79 -7.39
CA GLY A 124 9.00 -4.34 -7.98
C GLY A 124 7.87 -5.33 -7.77
N ILE A 125 8.12 -6.64 -7.96
CA ILE A 125 7.13 -7.70 -7.75
C ILE A 125 6.73 -7.78 -6.27
N ILE A 126 7.69 -7.77 -5.34
CA ILE A 126 7.39 -7.79 -3.90
C ILE A 126 6.55 -6.57 -3.50
N THR A 127 6.90 -5.38 -4.00
CA THR A 127 6.15 -4.15 -3.74
C THR A 127 4.72 -4.24 -4.29
N ALA A 128 4.55 -4.74 -5.51
CA ALA A 128 3.23 -4.93 -6.12
C ALA A 128 2.37 -5.94 -5.34
N VAL A 129 2.97 -7.03 -4.85
CA VAL A 129 2.28 -8.01 -3.99
C VAL A 129 1.88 -7.37 -2.65
N GLY A 130 2.78 -6.59 -2.03
CA GLY A 130 2.49 -5.87 -0.79
C GLY A 130 1.31 -4.92 -0.93
N ILE A 131 1.28 -4.11 -1.99
CA ILE A 131 0.16 -3.20 -2.30
C ILE A 131 -1.13 -3.99 -2.53
N SER A 132 -1.06 -5.09 -3.28
CA SER A 132 -2.24 -5.91 -3.55
C SER A 132 -2.84 -6.50 -2.26
N LEU A 133 -1.99 -6.91 -1.32
CA LEU A 133 -2.41 -7.42 -0.02
C LEU A 133 -3.02 -6.34 0.89
N HIS A 134 -2.63 -5.08 0.73
CA HIS A 134 -3.21 -3.96 1.49
C HIS A 134 -4.55 -3.50 0.90
N ASN A 135 -4.62 -3.38 -0.43
CA ASN A 135 -5.82 -2.95 -1.14
C ASN A 135 -6.94 -3.99 -1.09
N PHE A 136 -6.61 -5.26 -0.86
CA PHE A 136 -7.61 -6.34 -0.80
C PHE A 136 -8.58 -6.17 0.39
N PRO A 137 -8.12 -6.04 1.65
CA PRO A 137 -8.98 -5.68 2.78
C PRO A 137 -9.80 -4.41 2.57
N GLU A 138 -9.21 -3.38 1.96
CA GLU A 138 -9.90 -2.11 1.69
C GLU A 138 -11.03 -2.26 0.68
N GLY A 139 -10.76 -2.92 -0.45
CA GLY A 139 -11.79 -3.23 -1.45
C GLY A 139 -12.92 -4.10 -0.86
N MET A 140 -12.56 -5.08 -0.04
CA MET A 140 -13.55 -5.89 0.69
C MET A 140 -14.39 -5.04 1.65
N ALA A 141 -13.80 -4.06 2.33
CA ALA A 141 -14.53 -3.13 3.19
C ALA A 141 -15.53 -2.29 2.40
N VAL A 142 -15.15 -1.73 1.24
CA VAL A 142 -16.07 -0.98 0.36
C VAL A 142 -17.23 -1.85 -0.09
N PHE A 143 -16.92 -3.08 -0.52
CA PHE A 143 -17.93 -4.01 -1.00
C PHE A 143 -18.94 -4.37 0.10
N LEU A 144 -18.45 -4.82 1.26
CA LEU A 144 -19.31 -5.19 2.40
C LEU A 144 -20.07 -3.98 2.97
N GLY A 145 -19.44 -2.80 3.01
CA GLY A 145 -20.07 -1.55 3.42
C GLY A 145 -21.20 -1.14 2.46
N SER A 146 -20.98 -1.27 1.15
CA SER A 146 -22.00 -0.99 0.12
C SER A 146 -23.18 -1.95 0.21
N MET A 147 -22.94 -3.21 0.58
CA MET A 147 -23.99 -4.20 0.83
C MET A 147 -24.82 -3.87 2.09
N LYS A 148 -24.25 -3.17 3.07
CA LYS A 148 -24.99 -2.66 4.25
C LYS A 148 -25.78 -1.40 3.94
N GLY A 149 -25.31 -0.57 3.01
CA GLY A 149 -26.06 0.57 2.51
C GLY A 149 -25.24 1.45 1.56
N LEU A 150 -25.92 2.08 0.59
CA LEU A 150 -25.28 2.93 -0.41
C LEU A 150 -24.50 4.10 0.20
N ARG A 151 -25.01 4.70 1.28
CA ARG A 151 -24.34 5.81 1.98
C ARG A 151 -23.00 5.38 2.58
N VAL A 152 -22.96 4.22 3.24
CA VAL A 152 -21.75 3.63 3.83
C VAL A 152 -20.76 3.27 2.74
N GLY A 153 -21.23 2.64 1.66
CA GLY A 153 -20.42 2.31 0.49
C GLY A 153 -19.77 3.51 -0.18
N LEU A 154 -20.53 4.59 -0.41
CA LEU A 154 -20.01 5.82 -1.01
C LEU A 154 -18.98 6.51 -0.12
N ASN A 155 -19.25 6.61 1.19
CA ASN A 155 -18.30 7.18 2.15
C ASN A 155 -16.99 6.40 2.15
N LEU A 156 -17.05 5.07 2.21
CA LEU A 156 -15.86 4.21 2.15
C LEU A 156 -15.11 4.34 0.82
N ALA A 157 -15.82 4.33 -0.31
CA ALA A 157 -15.19 4.40 -1.63
C ALA A 157 -14.43 5.71 -1.84
N LEU A 158 -15.05 6.85 -1.47
CA LEU A 158 -14.39 8.16 -1.56
C LEU A 158 -13.19 8.25 -0.63
N ALA A 159 -13.34 7.73 0.58
CA ALA A 159 -12.28 7.73 1.55
C ALA A 159 -11.06 6.92 1.14
N ILE A 160 -11.28 5.70 0.64
CA ILE A 160 -10.22 4.85 0.12
C ILE A 160 -9.59 5.50 -1.10
N ALA A 161 -10.38 6.10 -1.99
CA ALA A 161 -9.83 6.86 -3.11
C ALA A 161 -8.93 8.02 -2.66
N LEU A 162 -9.27 8.72 -1.58
CA LEU A 162 -8.46 9.79 -1.00
C LEU A 162 -7.22 9.28 -0.27
N HIS A 163 -7.27 8.10 0.35
CA HIS A 163 -6.14 7.45 1.02
C HIS A 163 -5.09 6.95 0.02
N ASN A 164 -5.55 6.40 -1.10
CA ASN A 164 -4.70 5.77 -2.10
C ASN A 164 -3.77 6.77 -2.80
N ILE A 165 -4.11 8.06 -2.83
CA ILE A 165 -3.26 9.10 -3.42
C ILE A 165 -1.96 9.29 -2.61
N PRO A 166 -2.00 9.62 -1.30
CA PRO A 166 -0.82 9.63 -0.42
C PRO A 166 -0.03 8.32 -0.41
N GLU A 167 -0.71 7.18 -0.33
CA GLU A 167 -0.07 5.87 -0.20
C GLU A 167 0.79 5.54 -1.43
N VAL A 168 0.21 5.69 -2.62
CA VAL A 168 0.91 5.42 -3.87
C VAL A 168 2.04 6.42 -4.09
N TYR A 169 1.82 7.67 -3.70
CA TYR A 169 2.85 8.72 -3.75
C TYR A 169 4.03 8.43 -2.81
N PHE A 170 3.81 7.84 -1.63
CA PHE A 170 4.87 7.37 -0.73
C PHE A 170 5.67 6.22 -1.33
N LEU A 171 4.96 5.20 -1.78
CA LEU A 171 5.55 3.92 -2.20
C LEU A 171 6.36 4.02 -3.49
N THR A 172 5.96 4.88 -4.43
CA THR A 172 6.70 5.09 -5.68
C THR A 172 7.93 5.97 -5.49
N ASN A 173 7.88 6.96 -4.59
CA ASN A 173 9.01 7.85 -4.32
C ASN A 173 10.06 7.25 -3.38
N LEU A 174 9.71 6.32 -2.50
CA LEU A 174 10.67 5.67 -1.59
C LEU A 174 11.80 4.91 -2.32
N PRO A 175 11.53 4.00 -3.27
CA PRO A 175 12.59 3.32 -4.01
C PRO A 175 13.35 4.27 -4.94
N VAL A 176 12.70 5.30 -5.51
CA VAL A 176 13.37 6.31 -6.35
C VAL A 176 14.30 7.20 -5.52
N TYR A 177 13.87 7.67 -4.35
CA TYR A 177 14.70 8.42 -3.41
C TYR A 177 15.89 7.59 -2.91
N PHE A 178 15.65 6.29 -2.67
CA PHE A 178 16.71 5.35 -2.31
C PHE A 178 17.70 5.14 -3.46
N LEU A 179 17.22 4.96 -4.71
CA LEU A 179 18.07 4.85 -5.90
C LEU A 179 18.90 6.12 -6.13
N ILE A 180 18.30 7.30 -5.98
CA ILE A 180 18.99 8.59 -6.10
C ILE A 180 20.04 8.77 -4.98
N SER A 181 19.69 8.45 -3.74
CA SER A 181 20.62 8.55 -2.59
C SER A 181 21.78 7.57 -2.70
N VAL A 182 21.55 6.33 -3.17
CA VAL A 182 22.62 5.35 -3.37
C VAL A 182 23.54 5.76 -4.52
N CYS A 183 23.01 6.32 -5.62
CA CYS A 183 23.82 6.89 -6.70
C CYS A 183 24.65 8.10 -6.22
N PHE A 184 24.05 9.02 -5.44
CA PHE A 184 24.77 10.17 -4.89
C PHE A 184 25.82 9.79 -3.85
N LEU A 185 25.56 8.78 -3.02
CA LEU A 185 26.51 8.26 -2.05
C LEU A 185 27.66 7.51 -2.75
N SER A 186 27.39 6.81 -3.85
CA SER A 186 28.41 6.18 -4.70
C SER A 186 29.26 7.19 -5.47
N ALA A 187 28.70 8.35 -5.83
CA ALA A 187 29.42 9.43 -6.50
C ALA A 187 30.28 10.30 -5.55
N ARG A 188 30.09 10.17 -4.23
CA ARG A 188 30.84 10.91 -3.20
C ARG A 188 31.97 10.08 -2.57
N ILE A 189 32.11 8.81 -2.97
CA ILE A 189 33.18 7.88 -2.52
C ILE A 189 34.27 7.74 -3.61
N HIS A 190 34.16 8.47 -4.71
CA HIS A 190 35.21 8.67 -5.73
C HIS A 190 35.61 10.14 -5.78
#